data_AF-A0A2N2J9X3-F1
#
_entry.id   AF-A0A2N2J9X3-F1
#
_cell.length_a   1.000
_cell.length_b   1.000
_cell.length_c   1.000
_cell.angle_alpha   90.00
_cell.angle_beta   90.00
_cell.angle_gamma   90.00
#
_symmetry.space_group_name_H-M   'P 1'
#
loop_
_entity.id
_entity.type
_entity.pdbx_description
1 polymer ?
#
loop_
_entity_poly.entity_id
_entity_poly.type
_entity_poly.pdbx_seq_one_letter_code
_entity_poly.pdbx_strand_id
1 'polypeptide(L)'
;MFAFDSLADRTTFVVGNGKNSGKTTFLNLAAAHLRRWGPVALATVGVDGEANDALFGGPKPSVPVAAGDLVLTTDAALRASHGAFALLHVFPSRAILGRVVIARALRDATVELVGPGANARLGDALDVLRGELGARTVLVDGAADRVTQAAAQAGADVGLVEIVRAAPDNRAAALARLAFLAHVLTLGPPPPDLDLDAPDVIVIPGALAEARLAAL
;
A
#
# COMPACT_ATOMS: atom_id res chain seq x y z
N MET A 1 2.21 -10.73 21.70
CA MET A 1 1.54 -9.50 21.24
C MET A 1 2.40 -8.89 20.15
N PHE A 2 1.81 -8.42 19.04
CA PHE A 2 2.57 -7.77 17.97
C PHE A 2 3.12 -6.42 18.45
N ALA A 3 4.38 -6.11 18.13
CA ALA A 3 5.04 -4.89 18.58
C ALA A 3 4.70 -3.71 17.66
N PHE A 4 3.47 -3.18 17.75
CA PHE A 4 3.01 -2.10 16.85
C PHE A 4 3.90 -0.85 16.88
N ASP A 5 4.61 -0.57 17.98
CA ASP A 5 5.52 0.57 18.07
C ASP A 5 6.67 0.51 17.07
N SER A 6 7.05 -0.67 16.59
CA SER A 6 8.06 -0.79 15.54
C SER A 6 7.61 -0.23 14.19
N LEU A 7 6.33 0.10 14.04
CA LEU A 7 5.75 0.70 12.83
C LEU A 7 5.67 2.23 12.90
N ALA A 8 5.97 2.83 14.05
CA ALA A 8 6.00 4.29 14.19
C ALA A 8 7.12 4.90 13.34
N ASP A 9 6.90 6.11 12.83
CA ASP A 9 7.85 6.89 12.03
C ASP A 9 8.31 6.19 10.73
N ARG A 10 7.45 5.32 10.20
CA ARG A 10 7.73 4.47 9.04
C ARG A 10 6.60 4.52 8.02
N THR A 11 6.95 4.18 6.78
CA THR A 11 5.99 3.78 5.76
C THR A 11 5.88 2.27 5.81
N THR A 12 4.74 1.76 6.29
CA THR A 12 4.52 0.32 6.41
C THR A 12 3.53 -0.16 5.37
N PHE A 13 3.97 -1.08 4.51
CA PHE A 13 3.12 -1.80 3.57
C PHE A 13 2.55 -3.05 4.24
N VAL A 14 1.22 -3.11 4.36
CA VAL A 14 0.50 -4.28 4.87
C VAL A 14 0.10 -5.16 3.69
N VAL A 15 0.76 -6.31 3.55
CA VAL A 15 0.59 -7.25 2.45
C VAL A 15 0.04 -8.58 2.95
N GLY A 16 -0.35 -9.49 2.06
CA GLY A 16 -0.92 -10.76 2.48
C GLY A 16 -1.24 -11.71 1.34
N ASN A 17 -1.39 -12.99 1.69
CA ASN A 17 -1.56 -14.14 0.80
C ASN A 17 -3.00 -14.41 0.33
N GLY A 18 -3.85 -13.38 0.29
CA GLY A 18 -5.18 -13.50 -0.31
C GLY A 18 -6.12 -12.35 0.03
N LYS A 19 -7.31 -12.36 -0.62
CA LYS A 19 -8.45 -11.54 -0.19
C LYS A 19 -8.90 -11.97 1.21
N ASN A 20 -9.39 -11.02 2.02
CA ASN A 20 -9.93 -11.30 3.36
C ASN A 20 -8.95 -12.02 4.32
N SER A 21 -7.63 -11.85 4.10
CA SER A 21 -6.58 -12.39 4.99
C SER A 21 -6.48 -11.62 6.32
N GLY A 22 -7.10 -10.45 6.43
CA GLY A 22 -7.06 -9.60 7.62
C GLY A 22 -6.17 -8.36 7.50
N LYS A 23 -5.64 -8.04 6.31
CA LYS A 23 -4.81 -6.83 6.05
C LYS A 23 -5.45 -5.54 6.58
N THR A 24 -6.65 -5.22 6.11
CA THR A 24 -7.38 -4.02 6.53
C THR A 24 -7.69 -4.03 8.03
N THR A 25 -8.01 -5.20 8.61
CA THR A 25 -8.20 -5.35 10.06
C THR A 25 -6.91 -5.03 10.82
N PHE A 26 -5.78 -5.57 10.40
CA PHE A 26 -4.47 -5.27 10.99
C PHE A 26 -4.14 -3.78 10.85
N LEU A 27 -4.35 -3.20 9.67
CA LEU A 27 -4.12 -1.78 9.42
C LEU A 27 -4.94 -0.90 10.36
N ASN A 28 -6.22 -1.23 10.58
CA ASN A 28 -7.07 -0.49 11.51
C ASN A 28 -6.58 -0.59 12.95
N LEU A 29 -6.15 -1.78 13.39
CA LEU A 29 -5.57 -1.99 14.72
C LEU A 29 -4.25 -1.23 14.88
N ALA A 30 -3.38 -1.27 13.87
CA ALA A 30 -2.11 -0.56 13.85
C ALA A 30 -2.34 0.96 13.90
N ALA A 31 -3.24 1.49 13.07
CA ALA A 31 -3.59 2.91 13.05
C ALA A 31 -4.11 3.38 14.43
N ALA A 32 -5.04 2.62 15.02
CA ALA A 32 -5.59 2.94 16.33
C ALA A 32 -4.51 2.98 17.42
N HIS A 33 -3.57 2.03 17.41
CA HIS A 33 -2.45 2.00 18.35
C HIS A 33 -1.45 3.13 18.11
N LEU A 34 -1.07 3.36 16.86
CA LEU A 34 -0.02 4.31 16.48
C LEU A 34 -0.41 5.78 16.65
N ARG A 35 -1.71 6.09 16.67
CA ARG A 35 -2.21 7.45 16.94
C ARG A 35 -1.72 8.06 18.26
N ARG A 36 -1.28 7.23 19.22
CA ARG A 36 -0.64 7.71 20.46
C ARG A 36 0.68 8.46 20.23
N TRP A 37 1.30 8.26 19.07
CA TRP A 37 2.53 8.94 18.64
C TRP A 37 2.26 10.13 17.71
N GLY A 38 0.98 10.41 17.41
CA GLY A 38 0.54 11.46 16.51
C GLY A 38 -0.35 10.95 15.37
N PRO A 39 -0.87 11.85 14.51
CA PRO A 39 -1.72 11.47 13.39
C PRO A 39 -1.02 10.52 12.42
N VAL A 40 -1.79 9.59 11.85
CA VAL A 40 -1.29 8.65 10.84
C VAL A 40 -1.75 9.05 9.44
N ALA A 41 -0.99 8.67 8.42
CA ALA A 41 -1.42 8.72 7.04
C ALA A 41 -1.85 7.32 6.57
N LEU A 42 -3.06 7.22 6.01
CA LEU A 42 -3.62 5.96 5.52
C LEU A 42 -3.73 6.01 4.00
N ALA A 43 -3.20 5.00 3.34
CA ALA A 43 -3.22 4.87 1.90
C ALA A 43 -3.56 3.45 1.49
N THR A 44 -3.93 3.28 0.23
CA THR A 44 -3.90 1.97 -0.42
C THR A 44 -3.31 2.14 -1.80
N VAL A 45 -2.69 1.09 -2.34
CA VAL A 45 -2.32 1.08 -3.76
C VAL A 45 -3.56 1.09 -4.67
N GLY A 46 -4.68 0.54 -4.19
CA GLY A 46 -5.88 0.34 -5.01
C GLY A 46 -5.69 -0.81 -6.01
N VAL A 47 -6.80 -1.39 -6.46
CA VAL A 47 -6.82 -2.61 -7.27
C VAL A 47 -6.49 -2.27 -8.73
N ASP A 48 -5.30 -2.65 -9.18
CA ASP A 48 -5.04 -2.83 -10.61
C ASP A 48 -5.07 -4.33 -10.91
N GLY A 49 -6.03 -4.80 -11.71
CA GLY A 49 -6.18 -6.23 -12.05
C GLY A 49 -7.58 -6.82 -11.87
N GLU A 50 -8.53 -6.08 -11.29
CA GLU A 50 -9.93 -6.50 -11.26
C GLU A 50 -10.82 -5.36 -11.73
N ALA A 51 -10.81 -5.15 -13.04
CA ALA A 51 -11.82 -4.33 -13.72
C ALA A 51 -13.26 -4.73 -13.31
N ASN A 52 -13.45 -5.97 -12.85
CA ASN A 52 -14.74 -6.51 -12.45
C ASN A 52 -15.14 -6.26 -10.98
N ASP A 53 -14.22 -6.18 -10.00
CA ASP A 53 -14.63 -6.04 -8.59
C ASP A 53 -15.18 -4.64 -8.25
N ALA A 54 -14.85 -3.62 -9.06
CA ALA A 54 -15.50 -2.31 -9.00
C ALA A 54 -16.95 -2.34 -9.52
N LEU A 55 -17.31 -3.35 -10.32
CA LEU A 55 -18.62 -3.52 -10.96
C LEU A 55 -19.53 -4.51 -10.22
N PHE A 56 -19.00 -5.44 -9.41
CA PHE A 56 -19.77 -6.57 -8.84
C PHE A 56 -20.00 -6.56 -7.31
N GLY A 57 -19.94 -5.41 -6.64
CA GLY A 57 -20.85 -5.14 -5.52
C GLY A 57 -20.59 -5.87 -4.18
N GLY A 58 -19.36 -5.87 -3.68
CA GLY A 58 -19.11 -6.06 -2.24
C GLY A 58 -18.79 -4.72 -1.57
N PRO A 59 -19.35 -4.39 -0.38
CA PRO A 59 -18.93 -3.19 0.35
C PRO A 59 -17.45 -3.32 0.70
N LYS A 60 -16.59 -2.49 0.09
CA LYS A 60 -15.19 -2.40 0.50
C LYS A 60 -15.14 -1.94 1.95
N PRO A 61 -14.36 -2.60 2.82
CA PRO A 61 -14.29 -2.23 4.23
C PRO A 61 -13.77 -0.79 4.32
N SER A 62 -14.62 0.10 4.83
CA SER A 62 -14.22 1.47 5.11
C SER A 62 -13.28 1.54 6.31
N VAL A 63 -12.37 2.49 6.30
CA VAL A 63 -11.33 2.64 7.31
C VAL A 63 -11.69 3.77 8.27
N PRO A 64 -11.64 3.54 9.60
CA PRO A 64 -11.87 4.58 10.59
C PRO A 64 -10.67 5.55 10.64
N VAL A 65 -10.96 6.83 10.53
CA VAL A 65 -9.98 7.93 10.64
C VAL A 65 -10.29 8.78 11.85
N ALA A 66 -9.24 9.24 12.53
CA ALA A 66 -9.36 10.19 13.63
C ALA A 66 -9.07 11.61 13.15
N ALA A 67 -9.56 12.62 13.88
CA ALA A 67 -9.18 14.00 13.64
C ALA A 67 -7.66 14.17 13.56
N GLY A 68 -7.17 14.83 12.51
CA GLY A 68 -5.75 15.06 12.25
C GLY A 68 -5.12 14.05 11.29
N ASP A 69 -5.67 12.84 11.15
CA ASP A 69 -5.17 11.82 10.23
C ASP A 69 -5.18 12.31 8.79
N LEU A 70 -4.24 11.82 7.99
CA LEU A 70 -4.20 12.04 6.56
C LEU A 70 -4.72 10.80 5.83
N VAL A 71 -5.38 11.02 4.70
CA VAL A 71 -5.83 9.93 3.82
C VAL A 71 -5.47 10.22 2.37
N LEU A 72 -4.91 9.21 1.70
CA LEU A 72 -4.80 9.15 0.24
C LEU A 72 -6.01 8.38 -0.29
N THR A 73 -6.91 9.07 -0.98
CA THR A 73 -8.12 8.46 -1.55
C THR A 73 -8.60 9.26 -2.78
N THR A 74 -9.84 9.06 -3.24
CA THR A 74 -10.45 9.91 -4.26
C THR A 74 -11.41 10.95 -3.69
N ASP A 75 -11.60 12.04 -4.43
CA ASP A 75 -12.59 13.06 -4.10
C ASP A 75 -14.03 12.51 -4.03
N ALA A 76 -14.35 11.48 -4.81
CA ALA A 76 -15.64 10.78 -4.71
C ALA A 76 -15.77 9.99 -3.41
N ALA A 77 -14.73 9.28 -2.98
CA ALA A 77 -14.73 8.54 -1.71
C ALA A 77 -14.87 9.49 -0.51
N LEU A 78 -14.24 10.66 -0.55
CA LEU A 78 -14.43 11.70 0.47
C LEU A 78 -15.88 12.21 0.51
N ARG A 79 -16.52 12.43 -0.66
CA ARG A 79 -17.92 12.86 -0.72
C ARG A 79 -18.90 11.79 -0.24
N ALA A 80 -18.59 10.52 -0.49
CA ALA A 80 -19.39 9.39 -0.02
C ALA A 80 -19.20 9.11 1.49
N SER A 81 -18.12 9.60 2.08
CA SER A 81 -17.85 9.44 3.51
C SER A 81 -18.76 10.32 4.38
N HIS A 82 -18.97 9.90 5.62
CA HIS A 82 -19.71 10.69 6.61
C HIS A 82 -18.81 11.67 7.40
N GLY A 83 -17.66 12.05 6.86
CA GLY A 83 -16.66 12.86 7.55
C GLY A 83 -16.66 14.35 7.22
N ALA A 84 -15.62 15.05 7.68
CA ALA A 84 -15.26 16.40 7.25
C ALA A 84 -13.77 16.43 6.99
N PHE A 85 -13.36 16.95 5.83
CA PHE A 85 -11.98 16.82 5.35
C PHE A 85 -11.48 18.14 4.76
N ALA A 86 -10.24 18.51 5.09
CA ALA A 86 -9.52 19.55 4.38
C ALA A 86 -8.69 18.92 3.27
N LEU A 87 -8.93 19.33 2.02
CA LEU A 87 -8.09 18.91 0.89
C LEU A 87 -6.73 19.58 1.00
N LEU A 88 -5.67 18.79 0.98
CA LEU A 88 -4.28 19.27 1.07
C LEU A 88 -3.55 19.17 -0.26
N HIS A 89 -3.86 18.15 -1.05
CA HIS A 89 -3.25 17.94 -2.35
C HIS A 89 -4.25 17.29 -3.31
N VAL A 90 -4.21 17.69 -4.59
CA VAL A 90 -5.01 17.09 -5.67
C VAL A 90 -4.07 16.67 -6.78
N PHE A 91 -3.96 15.38 -7.04
CA PHE A 91 -3.10 14.88 -8.10
C PHE A 91 -3.77 15.09 -9.46
N PRO A 92 -2.98 15.32 -10.54
CA PRO A 92 -3.52 15.43 -11.89
C PRO A 92 -4.11 14.10 -12.39
N SER A 93 -3.68 12.98 -11.81
CA SER A 93 -4.16 11.65 -12.19
C SER A 93 -5.60 11.38 -11.72
N ARG A 94 -6.37 10.67 -12.56
CA ARG A 94 -7.67 10.12 -12.21
C ARG A 94 -7.55 8.63 -11.95
N ALA A 95 -8.07 8.19 -10.81
CA ALA A 95 -8.41 6.79 -10.59
C ALA A 95 -9.79 6.51 -11.22
N ILE A 96 -10.16 5.22 -11.29
CA ILE A 96 -11.46 4.77 -11.82
C ILE A 96 -12.65 5.50 -11.17
N LEU A 97 -12.50 5.85 -9.88
CA LEU A 97 -13.54 6.46 -9.06
C LEU A 97 -13.30 7.95 -8.74
N GLY A 98 -12.50 8.68 -9.54
CA GLY A 98 -12.35 10.13 -9.38
C GLY A 98 -10.90 10.61 -9.32
N ARG A 99 -10.70 11.87 -8.89
CA ARG A 99 -9.35 12.44 -8.75
C ARG A 99 -8.72 11.94 -7.47
N VAL A 100 -7.47 11.49 -7.56
CA VAL A 100 -6.69 11.10 -6.37
C VAL A 100 -6.33 12.37 -5.60
N VAL A 101 -6.54 12.35 -4.29
CA VAL A 101 -6.33 13.47 -3.38
C VAL A 101 -5.69 13.02 -2.08
N ILE A 102 -4.96 13.93 -1.43
CA ILE A 102 -4.63 13.81 -0.01
C ILE A 102 -5.51 14.78 0.77
N ALA A 103 -6.14 14.28 1.82
CA ALA A 103 -6.97 15.08 2.70
C ALA A 103 -6.68 14.82 4.17
N ARG A 104 -6.90 15.84 5.01
CA ARG A 104 -6.84 15.73 6.47
C ARG A 104 -8.24 15.57 7.04
N ALA A 105 -8.44 14.57 7.88
CA ALA A 105 -9.68 14.43 8.65
C ALA A 105 -9.79 15.58 9.67
N LEU A 106 -10.88 16.33 9.63
CA LEU A 106 -11.18 17.40 10.59
C LEU A 106 -11.96 16.90 11.81
N ARG A 107 -12.54 15.71 11.70
CA ARG A 107 -13.23 14.97 12.76
C ARG A 107 -13.16 13.48 12.49
N ASP A 108 -13.46 12.69 13.50
CA ASP A 108 -13.54 11.24 13.38
C ASP A 108 -14.60 10.87 12.32
N ALA A 109 -14.23 9.93 11.46
CA ALA A 109 -15.05 9.51 10.35
C ALA A 109 -14.68 8.10 9.89
N THR A 110 -15.39 7.64 8.88
CA THR A 110 -15.10 6.39 8.19
C THR A 110 -15.05 6.70 6.70
N VAL A 111 -13.96 6.28 6.04
CA VAL A 111 -13.68 6.63 4.64
C VAL A 111 -13.22 5.41 3.87
N GLU A 112 -13.67 5.28 2.63
CA GLU A 112 -13.13 4.29 1.72
C GLU A 112 -11.77 4.76 1.20
N LEU A 113 -10.75 3.91 1.27
CA LEU A 113 -9.45 4.19 0.66
C LEU A 113 -9.50 3.73 -0.80
N VAL A 114 -9.30 4.67 -1.71
CA VAL A 114 -9.22 4.42 -3.15
C VAL A 114 -7.86 4.88 -3.65
N GLY A 115 -6.98 3.91 -3.90
CA GLY A 115 -5.60 4.17 -4.28
C GLY A 115 -5.44 4.66 -5.73
N PRO A 116 -4.23 5.12 -6.08
CA PRO A 116 -3.94 5.63 -7.40
C PRO A 116 -3.87 4.55 -8.49
N GLY A 117 -3.78 3.26 -8.14
CA GLY A 117 -3.82 2.14 -9.09
C GLY A 117 -2.52 1.89 -9.84
N ALA A 118 -1.40 2.53 -9.48
CA ALA A 118 -0.07 2.15 -9.96
C ALA A 118 0.99 2.47 -8.89
N ASN A 119 2.05 1.66 -8.83
CA ASN A 119 3.11 1.82 -7.83
C ASN A 119 3.85 3.16 -7.98
N ALA A 120 4.15 3.60 -9.20
CA ALA A 120 4.81 4.90 -9.43
C ALA A 120 3.98 6.06 -8.85
N ARG A 121 2.67 6.08 -9.15
CA ARG A 121 1.73 7.09 -8.63
C ARG A 121 1.55 7.01 -7.12
N LEU A 122 1.66 5.80 -6.54
CA LEU A 122 1.68 5.64 -5.10
C LEU A 122 2.97 6.23 -4.50
N GLY A 123 4.12 6.02 -5.14
CA GLY A 123 5.40 6.64 -4.76
C GLY A 123 5.30 8.16 -4.70
N ASP A 124 4.81 8.79 -5.77
CA ASP A 124 4.59 10.25 -5.81
C ASP A 124 3.72 10.73 -4.64
N ALA A 125 2.67 9.98 -4.31
CA ALA A 125 1.78 10.32 -3.22
C ALA A 125 2.41 10.12 -1.83
N LEU A 126 3.26 9.11 -1.68
CA LEU A 126 4.01 8.86 -0.45
C LEU A 126 5.07 9.95 -0.22
N ASP A 127 5.69 10.46 -1.29
CA ASP A 127 6.63 11.58 -1.22
C ASP A 127 5.95 12.86 -0.76
N VAL A 128 4.76 13.18 -1.28
CA VAL A 128 3.95 14.31 -0.78
C VAL A 128 3.56 14.11 0.69
N LEU A 129 3.11 12.91 1.07
CA LEU A 129 2.74 12.60 2.45
C LEU A 129 3.90 12.80 3.43
N ARG A 130 5.06 12.21 3.14
CA ARG A 130 6.24 12.24 4.03
C ARG A 130 6.97 13.58 3.99
N GLY A 131 7.21 14.10 2.79
CA GLY A 131 8.01 15.30 2.55
C GLY A 131 7.23 16.59 2.80
N GLU A 132 6.25 16.86 1.94
CA GLU A 132 5.50 18.14 1.98
C GLU A 132 4.58 18.24 3.20
N LEU A 133 3.92 17.13 3.57
CA LEU A 133 2.90 17.12 4.62
C LEU A 133 3.41 16.62 5.98
N GLY A 134 4.67 16.19 6.06
CA GLY A 134 5.34 15.79 7.30
C GLY A 134 4.70 14.58 8.00
N ALA A 135 4.02 13.70 7.26
CA ALA A 135 3.45 12.48 7.82
C ALA A 135 4.58 11.58 8.33
N ARG A 136 4.64 11.38 9.65
CA ARG A 136 5.68 10.53 10.24
C ARG A 136 5.38 9.05 10.06
N THR A 137 4.15 8.65 10.30
CA THR A 137 3.70 7.26 10.20
C THR A 137 2.72 7.12 9.04
N VAL A 138 3.05 6.29 8.06
CA VAL A 138 2.22 6.01 6.89
C VAL A 138 1.91 4.51 6.84
N LEU A 139 0.64 4.15 6.75
CA LEU A 139 0.19 2.77 6.61
C LEU A 139 -0.47 2.59 5.24
N VAL A 140 0.05 1.63 4.47
CA VAL A 140 -0.44 1.32 3.12
C VAL A 140 -1.15 -0.03 3.13
N ASP A 141 -2.45 -0.04 2.87
CA ASP A 141 -3.20 -1.28 2.62
C ASP A 141 -2.82 -1.84 1.25
N GLY A 142 -2.16 -3.00 1.25
CA GLY A 142 -1.73 -3.68 0.04
C GLY A 142 -2.87 -4.36 -0.72
N ALA A 143 -2.67 -4.54 -2.03
CA ALA A 143 -3.58 -5.33 -2.85
C ALA A 143 -3.54 -6.82 -2.47
N ALA A 144 -4.57 -7.57 -2.87
CA ALA A 144 -4.58 -9.02 -2.72
C ALA A 144 -3.41 -9.64 -3.50
N ASP A 145 -2.63 -10.50 -2.83
CA ASP A 145 -1.56 -11.34 -3.37
C ASP A 145 -0.32 -10.64 -3.96
N ARG A 146 -0.31 -9.31 -4.04
CA ARG A 146 0.84 -8.54 -4.54
C ARG A 146 1.71 -8.06 -3.40
N VAL A 147 3.02 -8.17 -3.58
CA VAL A 147 4.04 -7.52 -2.74
C VAL A 147 4.65 -6.30 -3.46
N THR A 148 4.45 -6.18 -4.77
CA THR A 148 5.15 -5.22 -5.63
C THR A 148 4.91 -3.77 -5.25
N GLN A 149 3.79 -3.44 -4.60
CA GLN A 149 3.54 -2.11 -4.06
C GLN A 149 4.57 -1.65 -3.04
N ALA A 150 5.26 -2.57 -2.35
CA ALA A 150 6.35 -2.22 -1.45
C ALA A 150 7.53 -1.58 -2.20
N ALA A 151 7.66 -1.80 -3.51
CA ALA A 151 8.63 -1.13 -4.36
C ALA A 151 8.24 0.31 -4.75
N ALA A 152 7.06 0.79 -4.32
CA ALA A 152 6.65 2.19 -4.55
C ALA A 152 7.51 3.19 -3.77
N GLN A 153 8.21 2.76 -2.73
CA GLN A 153 9.10 3.60 -1.92
C GLN A 153 10.32 2.77 -1.49
N ALA A 154 11.50 3.40 -1.44
CA ALA A 154 12.72 2.81 -0.92
C ALA A 154 13.28 3.66 0.23
N GLY A 155 13.90 3.03 1.22
CA GLY A 155 14.47 3.73 2.37
C GLY A 155 14.51 2.86 3.64
N ALA A 156 15.36 3.24 4.60
CA ALA A 156 15.50 2.53 5.87
C ALA A 156 14.22 2.57 6.74
N ASP A 157 13.37 3.54 6.49
CA ASP A 157 12.09 3.80 7.15
C ASP A 157 10.89 3.17 6.42
N VAL A 158 11.15 2.34 5.40
CA VAL A 158 10.13 1.50 4.76
C VAL A 158 10.06 0.14 5.48
N GLY A 159 8.85 -0.35 5.73
CA GLY A 159 8.58 -1.61 6.39
C GLY A 159 7.54 -2.45 5.65
N LEU A 160 7.64 -3.77 5.79
CA LEU A 160 6.69 -4.73 5.23
C LEU A 160 6.09 -5.57 6.36
N VAL A 161 4.76 -5.67 6.41
CA VAL A 161 4.05 -6.60 7.28
C VAL A 161 3.24 -7.56 6.41
N GLU A 162 3.56 -8.85 6.45
CA GLU A 162 2.82 -9.89 5.75
C GLU A 162 1.79 -10.54 6.68
N ILE A 163 0.52 -10.45 6.30
CA ILE A 163 -0.60 -11.10 6.96
C ILE A 163 -0.91 -12.41 6.24
N VAL A 164 -0.60 -13.51 6.91
CA VAL A 164 -0.79 -14.86 6.39
C VAL A 164 -2.02 -15.50 7.00
N ARG A 165 -3.03 -15.79 6.17
CA ARG A 165 -4.10 -16.73 6.51
C ARG A 165 -3.58 -18.13 6.24
N ALA A 166 -3.37 -18.91 7.29
CA ALA A 166 -2.93 -20.31 7.19
C ALA A 166 -4.07 -21.27 7.54
N ALA A 167 -4.27 -22.27 6.68
CA ALA A 167 -5.22 -23.36 6.80
C ALA A 167 -4.58 -24.65 6.25
N PRO A 168 -5.09 -25.85 6.57
CA PRO A 168 -4.47 -27.11 6.15
C PRO A 168 -4.25 -27.22 4.62
N ASP A 169 -5.17 -26.66 3.85
CA ASP A 169 -5.19 -26.66 2.38
C ASP A 169 -4.22 -25.65 1.73
N ASN A 170 -3.76 -24.63 2.46
CA ASN A 170 -2.85 -23.60 1.92
C ASN A 170 -1.50 -23.51 2.64
N ARG A 171 -1.24 -24.35 3.66
CA ARG A 171 -0.06 -24.27 4.53
C ARG A 171 1.26 -24.29 3.76
N ALA A 172 1.40 -25.19 2.78
CA ALA A 172 2.63 -25.30 1.98
C ALA A 172 2.90 -24.03 1.16
N ALA A 173 1.87 -23.49 0.51
CA ALA A 173 1.96 -22.25 -0.25
C ALA A 173 2.27 -21.04 0.65
N ALA A 174 1.64 -20.97 1.83
CA ALA A 174 1.90 -19.93 2.82
C ALA A 174 3.36 -19.95 3.31
N LEU A 175 3.92 -21.12 3.61
CA LEU A 175 5.32 -21.27 4.01
C LEU A 175 6.28 -20.90 2.88
N ALA A 176 6.01 -21.36 1.64
CA ALA A 176 6.83 -21.01 0.49
C ALA A 176 6.85 -19.48 0.25
N ARG A 177 5.70 -18.82 0.39
CA ARG A 177 5.60 -17.35 0.29
C ARG A 177 6.40 -16.65 1.38
N LEU A 178 6.30 -17.09 2.63
CA LEU A 178 7.08 -16.51 3.73
C LEU A 178 8.60 -16.70 3.52
N ALA A 179 9.02 -17.89 3.08
CA ALA A 179 10.41 -18.16 2.76
C ALA A 179 10.92 -17.27 1.62
N PHE A 180 10.12 -17.10 0.56
CA PHE A 180 10.43 -16.20 -0.55
C PHE A 180 10.57 -14.75 -0.09
N LEU A 181 9.62 -14.24 0.70
CA LEU A 181 9.68 -12.86 1.21
C LEU A 181 10.89 -12.64 2.13
N ALA A 182 11.17 -13.60 3.02
CA ALA A 182 12.35 -13.55 3.88
C ALA A 182 13.63 -13.51 3.06
N HIS A 183 13.71 -14.29 1.98
CA HIS A 183 14.86 -14.28 1.08
C HIS A 183 15.00 -12.94 0.33
N VAL A 184 13.92 -12.43 -0.26
CA VAL A 184 13.94 -11.15 -1.00
C VAL A 184 14.38 -10.00 -0.09
N LEU A 185 13.95 -9.97 1.17
CA LEU A 185 14.35 -8.94 2.14
C LEU A 185 15.83 -9.05 2.56
N THR A 186 16.52 -10.15 2.25
CA THR A 186 17.97 -10.27 2.45
C THR A 186 18.80 -9.87 1.24
N LEU A 187 18.15 -9.66 0.07
CA LEU A 187 18.84 -9.19 -1.11
C LEU A 187 19.28 -7.74 -0.89
N GLY A 188 20.57 -7.47 -1.10
CA GLY A 188 21.09 -6.11 -1.11
C GLY A 188 20.56 -5.31 -2.31
N PRO A 189 20.77 -3.99 -2.33
CA PRO A 189 20.52 -3.21 -3.54
C PRO A 189 21.34 -3.78 -4.71
N PRO A 190 20.88 -3.60 -5.96
CA PRO A 190 21.70 -3.94 -7.12
C PRO A 190 23.05 -3.21 -7.03
N PRO A 191 24.13 -3.79 -7.58
CA PRO A 191 25.43 -3.14 -7.62
C PRO A 191 25.30 -1.74 -8.24
N PRO A 192 25.92 -0.70 -7.67
CA PRO A 192 25.82 0.67 -8.19
C PRO A 192 26.44 0.83 -9.59
N ASP A 193 27.30 -0.11 -9.98
CA ASP A 193 28.01 -0.22 -11.24
C ASP A 193 27.43 -1.31 -12.17
N LEU A 194 26.17 -1.71 -11.95
CA LEU A 194 25.50 -2.66 -12.83
C LEU A 194 25.40 -2.07 -14.25
N ASP A 195 26.25 -2.57 -15.14
CA ASP A 195 26.22 -2.22 -16.56
C ASP A 195 25.02 -2.91 -17.21
N LEU A 196 23.96 -2.14 -17.45
CA LEU A 196 22.74 -2.64 -18.09
C LEU A 196 22.95 -3.01 -19.57
N ASP A 197 24.06 -2.58 -20.16
CA ASP A 197 24.43 -2.87 -21.55
C ASP A 197 25.43 -4.05 -21.67
N ALA A 198 25.81 -4.67 -20.54
CA ALA A 198 26.68 -5.83 -20.54
C ALA A 198 26.04 -7.02 -21.31
N PRO A 199 26.83 -7.81 -22.05
CA PRO A 199 26.30 -8.85 -22.94
C PRO A 199 25.59 -10.01 -22.23
N ASP A 200 25.81 -10.15 -20.92
CA ASP A 200 25.17 -11.12 -20.03
C ASP A 200 23.99 -10.54 -19.22
N VAL A 201 23.64 -9.27 -19.43
CA VAL A 201 22.50 -8.61 -18.79
C VAL A 201 21.31 -8.58 -19.72
N ILE A 202 20.18 -9.08 -19.23
CA ILE A 202 18.89 -9.03 -19.92
C ILE A 202 17.99 -8.04 -19.20
N VAL A 203 17.70 -6.91 -19.86
CA VAL A 203 16.79 -5.89 -19.33
C VAL A 203 15.37 -6.18 -19.80
N ILE A 204 14.49 -6.46 -18.85
CA ILE A 204 13.06 -6.65 -19.12
C ILE A 204 12.32 -5.44 -18.57
N PRO A 205 11.84 -4.51 -19.42
CA PRO A 205 11.11 -3.36 -18.93
C PRO A 205 9.78 -3.82 -18.32
N GLY A 206 9.55 -3.45 -17.05
CA GLY A 206 8.35 -3.80 -16.30
C GLY A 206 8.42 -5.15 -15.59
N ALA A 207 7.26 -5.73 -15.27
CA ALA A 207 7.19 -6.99 -14.54
C ALA A 207 7.61 -8.18 -15.42
N LEU A 208 8.42 -9.08 -14.85
CA LEU A 208 8.74 -10.37 -15.45
C LEU A 208 7.47 -11.24 -15.50
N ALA A 209 6.98 -11.50 -16.72
CA ALA A 209 5.82 -12.35 -16.96
C ALA A 209 6.19 -13.41 -18.01
N GLU A 210 5.53 -14.57 -18.00
CA GLU A 210 5.78 -15.65 -18.98
C GLU A 210 5.71 -15.16 -20.43
N ALA A 211 4.74 -14.29 -20.74
CA ALA A 211 4.61 -13.69 -22.06
C ALA A 211 5.82 -12.81 -22.47
N ARG A 212 6.51 -12.20 -21.50
CA ARG A 212 7.73 -11.41 -21.75
C ARG A 212 8.98 -12.29 -21.78
N LEU A 213 9.01 -13.38 -21.03
CA LEU A 213 10.05 -14.41 -21.11
C LEU A 213 10.05 -15.10 -22.47
N ALA A 214 8.88 -15.37 -23.05
CA ALA A 214 8.76 -15.98 -24.37
C ALA A 214 9.18 -15.06 -25.53
N ALA A 215 9.38 -13.76 -25.27
CA ALA A 215 9.77 -12.75 -26.25
C ALA A 215 11.27 -12.38 -26.18
N LEU A 216 12.01 -12.99 -25.24
CA LEU A 216 13.46 -12.93 -25.12
C LEU A 216 14.11 -14.09 -25.88
#